data_AF-A0A7X7DZX6-F1
#
_entry.id   AF-A0A7X7DZX6-F1
#
_cell.length_a   1.000
_cell.length_b   1.000
_cell.length_c   1.000
_cell.angle_alpha   90.00
_cell.angle_beta   90.00
_cell.angle_gamma   90.00
#
_symmetry.space_group_name_H-M   'P 1'
#
loop_
_entity.id
_entity.type
_entity.pdbx_description
1 polymer ?
#
loop_
_entity_poly.entity_id
_entity_poly.type
_entity_poly.pdbx_seq_one_letter_code
_entity_poly.pdbx_strand_id
1 'polypeptide(L)'
;MALRDLFAPKWKHSRVDVRLKAVEAVCKDQAILKEIATTDSSPQVRIAALKLIEGDQFLESIIQTEKDALVLETAKKQREAFLKKIIASSDDQKQVISALEKYGNEKVTATYLCDHNLDISTQRTLVVMIKSNQLLAKITEHECAFEIAEQIVSQINEKEYLERIAQKASNKKIRTIAQEKIDKLFADPLAEEREITRKLKLCCTGMDIEVTPQNYSQAVDLLEISRNMWNKYDPQRTHPLAETFAAAENVLVDKISKAEAQKELLETLQHICKNIELLADGSEETIENDFKELQRQWNAIDRAIIGDLLTVSLDERYETACAKVVSVINAIKSSREQEQTQRELQEQACRELELFVDSTSATDEKTWQRLLEHWNAVCLEQTPSDTLIKRVTDVKTKYNELISEKQQLIQSEQQDEIDTIESLFQKM
;
A
#
# COMPACT_ATOMS: atom_id res chain seq x y z
N MET A 1 23.34 -100.01 33.60
CA MET A 1 22.59 -100.06 32.34
C MET A 1 21.76 -101.34 32.39
N ALA A 2 20.50 -101.24 32.78
CA ALA A 2 19.80 -102.40 33.34
C ALA A 2 18.30 -102.34 33.02
N LEU A 3 17.83 -103.19 32.10
CA LEU A 3 16.44 -103.62 31.79
C LEU A 3 15.34 -102.57 31.54
N ARG A 4 15.41 -101.38 32.16
CA ARG A 4 14.47 -100.25 32.04
C ARG A 4 14.51 -99.58 30.66
N ASP A 5 15.64 -99.59 29.97
CA ASP A 5 15.80 -98.98 28.64
C ASP A 5 15.02 -99.72 27.53
N LEU A 6 14.58 -100.97 27.75
CA LEU A 6 13.79 -101.76 26.80
C LEU A 6 12.29 -101.38 26.79
N PHE A 7 11.80 -100.77 27.87
CA PHE A 7 10.39 -100.41 28.05
C PHE A 7 10.16 -98.90 28.16
N ALA A 8 11.21 -98.12 28.41
CA ALA A 8 11.13 -96.66 28.40
C ALA A 8 11.02 -96.14 26.94
N PRO A 9 10.24 -95.08 26.69
CA PRO A 9 10.21 -94.45 25.38
C PRO A 9 11.62 -93.93 25.02
N LYS A 10 11.97 -93.95 23.72
CA LYS A 10 13.35 -93.70 23.25
C LYS A 10 13.95 -92.37 23.73
N TRP A 11 13.12 -91.37 23.99
CA TRP A 11 13.53 -90.06 24.50
C TRP A 11 13.87 -90.05 26.01
N LYS A 12 13.61 -91.13 26.76
CA LYS A 12 14.06 -91.33 28.16
C LYS A 12 15.22 -92.34 28.29
N HIS A 13 15.82 -92.77 27.17
CA HIS A 13 16.91 -93.75 27.20
C HIS A 13 18.15 -93.20 27.94
N SER A 14 18.85 -94.06 28.66
CA SER A 14 20.15 -93.74 29.30
C SER A 14 21.20 -93.10 28.37
N ARG A 15 21.20 -93.43 27.08
CA ARG A 15 22.17 -93.00 26.07
C ARG A 15 21.77 -91.68 25.41
N VAL A 16 22.66 -90.68 25.49
CA VAL A 16 22.43 -89.34 24.93
C VAL A 16 22.19 -89.38 23.42
N ASP A 17 22.95 -90.19 22.68
CA ASP A 17 22.82 -90.33 21.22
C ASP A 17 21.46 -90.93 20.81
N VAL A 18 20.90 -91.82 21.63
CA VAL A 18 19.56 -92.39 21.41
C VAL A 18 18.48 -91.35 21.69
N ARG A 19 18.60 -90.57 22.77
CA ARG A 19 17.65 -89.49 23.10
C ARG A 19 17.65 -88.39 22.04
N LEU A 20 18.83 -87.94 21.61
CA LEU A 20 19.00 -86.91 20.60
C LEU A 20 18.31 -87.30 19.29
N LYS A 21 18.60 -88.51 18.77
CA LYS A 21 17.93 -89.04 17.59
C LYS A 21 16.41 -89.16 17.76
N ALA A 22 15.94 -89.52 18.95
CA ALA A 22 14.50 -89.63 19.22
C ALA A 22 13.81 -88.26 19.18
N VAL A 23 14.45 -87.22 19.71
CA VAL A 23 13.94 -85.84 19.65
C VAL A 23 13.92 -85.34 18.21
N GLU A 24 15.03 -85.47 17.49
CA GLU A 24 15.18 -84.93 16.13
C GLU A 24 14.28 -85.63 15.09
N ALA A 25 14.06 -86.94 15.22
CA ALA A 25 13.37 -87.72 14.18
C ALA A 25 11.89 -88.00 14.47
N VAL A 26 11.45 -88.00 15.73
CA VAL A 26 10.17 -88.65 16.11
C VAL A 26 9.29 -87.79 17.02
N CYS A 27 9.86 -86.88 17.81
CA CYS A 27 9.09 -86.17 18.83
C CYS A 27 8.39 -84.92 18.25
N LYS A 28 7.06 -85.01 18.01
CA LYS A 28 6.21 -83.87 17.61
C LYS A 28 5.31 -83.34 18.74
N ASP A 29 5.24 -84.07 19.85
CA ASP A 29 4.41 -83.69 20.99
C ASP A 29 5.06 -82.52 21.75
N GLN A 30 4.39 -81.36 21.76
CA GLN A 30 4.86 -80.15 22.42
C GLN A 30 4.98 -80.31 23.95
N ALA A 31 4.16 -81.15 24.59
CA ALA A 31 4.28 -81.40 26.02
C ALA A 31 5.57 -82.18 26.34
N ILE A 32 5.86 -83.20 25.54
CA ILE A 32 7.10 -83.99 25.67
C ILE A 32 8.32 -83.12 25.35
N LEU A 33 8.28 -82.33 24.28
CA LEU A 33 9.38 -81.43 23.93
C LEU A 33 9.67 -80.43 25.05
N LYS A 34 8.63 -79.87 25.68
CA LYS A 34 8.76 -78.96 26.84
C LYS A 34 9.36 -79.67 28.07
N GLU A 35 8.96 -80.91 28.37
CA GLU A 35 9.56 -81.72 29.44
C GLU A 35 11.06 -81.92 29.18
N ILE A 36 11.43 -82.33 27.97
CA ILE A 36 12.83 -82.58 27.57
C ILE A 36 13.65 -81.29 27.64
N ALA A 37 13.13 -80.19 27.08
CA ALA A 37 13.80 -78.89 27.09
C ALA A 37 14.01 -78.31 28.49
N THR A 38 13.23 -78.75 29.48
CA THR A 38 13.35 -78.28 30.87
C THR A 38 14.23 -79.20 31.72
N THR A 39 14.17 -80.51 31.49
CA THR A 39 14.66 -81.51 32.47
C THR A 39 15.80 -82.40 31.97
N ASP A 40 16.09 -82.46 30.67
CA ASP A 40 17.15 -83.36 30.19
C ASP A 40 18.54 -82.91 30.69
N SER A 41 19.28 -83.87 31.24
CA SER A 41 20.63 -83.65 31.76
C SER A 41 21.64 -83.18 30.70
N SER A 42 21.43 -83.51 29.42
CA SER A 42 22.33 -83.13 28.33
C SER A 42 21.88 -81.82 27.64
N PRO A 43 22.72 -80.77 27.63
CA PRO A 43 22.44 -79.52 26.91
C PRO A 43 22.12 -79.73 25.42
N GLN A 44 22.77 -80.69 24.77
CA GLN A 44 22.55 -80.99 23.35
C GLN A 44 21.14 -81.50 23.07
N VAL A 45 20.59 -82.31 23.98
CA VAL A 45 19.22 -82.83 23.86
C VAL A 45 18.21 -81.73 24.16
N ARG A 46 18.47 -80.85 25.14
CA ARG A 46 17.63 -79.66 25.39
C ARG A 46 17.60 -78.71 24.20
N ILE A 47 18.76 -78.44 23.57
CA ILE A 47 18.86 -77.65 22.34
C ILE A 47 18.04 -78.25 21.20
N ALA A 48 18.13 -79.57 20.98
CA ALA A 48 17.35 -80.25 19.95
C ALA A 48 15.84 -80.13 20.20
N ALA A 49 15.41 -80.25 21.46
CA ALA A 49 14.01 -80.09 21.82
C ALA A 49 13.54 -78.63 21.60
N LEU A 50 14.33 -77.63 22.04
CA LEU A 50 13.99 -76.22 21.87
C LEU A 50 13.78 -75.82 20.41
N LYS A 51 14.59 -76.32 19.48
CA LYS A 51 14.43 -76.04 18.04
C LYS A 51 13.08 -76.47 17.46
N LEU A 52 12.38 -77.40 18.13
CA LEU A 52 11.09 -77.93 17.72
C LEU A 52 9.92 -77.35 18.52
N ILE A 53 10.19 -76.54 19.55
CA ILE A 53 9.14 -75.94 20.38
C ILE A 53 8.58 -74.69 19.71
N GLU A 54 7.25 -74.60 19.73
CA GLU A 54 6.49 -73.41 19.40
C GLU A 54 5.84 -72.84 20.67
N GLY A 55 5.88 -71.51 20.83
CA GLY A 55 5.21 -70.82 21.94
C GLY A 55 6.11 -69.86 22.70
N ASP A 56 5.81 -68.56 22.58
CA ASP A 56 6.52 -67.45 23.21
C ASP A 56 6.64 -67.59 24.74
N GLN A 57 5.53 -67.85 25.46
CA GLN A 57 5.53 -67.90 26.92
C GLN A 57 6.46 -68.98 27.50
N PHE A 58 6.50 -70.16 26.86
CA PHE A 58 7.38 -71.22 27.32
C PHE A 58 8.84 -70.91 27.03
N LEU A 59 9.15 -70.44 25.81
CA LEU A 59 10.51 -70.07 25.43
C LEU A 59 11.04 -68.95 26.34
N GLU A 60 10.19 -68.00 26.71
CA GLU A 60 10.53 -66.96 27.69
C GLU A 60 10.82 -67.53 29.07
N SER A 61 10.03 -68.48 29.56
CA SER A 61 10.28 -69.13 30.85
C SER A 61 11.63 -69.87 30.89
N ILE A 62 12.04 -70.47 29.76
CA ILE A 62 13.36 -71.09 29.63
C ILE A 62 14.45 -70.01 29.63
N ILE A 63 14.27 -68.90 28.91
CA ILE A 63 15.23 -67.79 28.86
C ILE A 63 15.50 -67.21 30.26
N GLN A 64 14.48 -67.17 31.12
CA GLN A 64 14.60 -66.63 32.48
C GLN A 64 15.28 -67.59 33.47
N THR A 65 15.30 -68.90 33.20
CA THR A 65 15.71 -69.92 34.18
C THR A 65 16.93 -70.75 33.76
N GLU A 66 17.21 -70.84 32.46
CA GLU A 66 18.30 -71.66 31.91
C GLU A 66 19.68 -71.06 32.24
N LYS A 67 20.62 -71.93 32.59
CA LYS A 67 21.98 -71.57 33.03
C LYS A 67 23.04 -71.89 31.97
N ASP A 68 22.77 -72.87 31.11
CA ASP A 68 23.68 -73.21 30.02
C ASP A 68 23.60 -72.15 28.90
N ALA A 69 24.75 -71.56 28.56
CA ALA A 69 24.81 -70.45 27.61
C ALA A 69 24.34 -70.82 26.19
N LEU A 70 24.63 -72.04 25.72
CA LEU A 70 24.25 -72.48 24.38
C LEU A 70 22.76 -72.82 24.30
N VAL A 71 22.21 -73.40 25.36
CA VAL A 71 20.77 -73.65 25.48
C VAL A 71 20.01 -72.33 25.55
N LEU A 72 20.48 -71.37 26.35
CA LEU A 72 19.91 -70.03 26.46
C LEU A 72 19.94 -69.28 25.12
N GLU A 73 21.07 -69.29 24.41
CA GLU A 73 21.19 -68.67 23.08
C GLU A 73 20.23 -69.32 22.08
N THR A 74 20.10 -70.65 22.11
CA THR A 74 19.15 -71.39 21.27
C THR A 74 17.71 -70.99 21.59
N ALA A 75 17.33 -70.91 22.87
CA ALA A 75 16.00 -70.49 23.29
C ALA A 75 15.68 -69.06 22.82
N LYS A 76 16.64 -68.13 22.93
CA LYS A 76 16.50 -66.75 22.41
C LYS A 76 16.28 -66.73 20.89
N LYS A 77 17.11 -67.45 20.13
CA LYS A 77 16.98 -67.55 18.66
C LYS A 77 15.64 -68.16 18.24
N GLN A 78 15.21 -69.21 18.94
CA GLN A 78 13.92 -69.84 18.66
C GLN A 78 12.76 -68.89 18.97
N ARG A 79 12.81 -68.18 20.11
CA ARG A 79 11.78 -67.20 20.49
C ARG A 79 11.70 -66.07 19.47
N GLU A 80 12.85 -65.55 19.05
CA GLU A 80 12.93 -64.56 17.98
C GLU A 80 12.32 -65.07 16.67
N ALA A 81 12.68 -66.27 16.22
CA ALA A 81 12.14 -66.88 15.01
C ALA A 81 10.62 -67.07 15.10
N PHE A 82 10.11 -67.48 16.27
CA PHE A 82 8.69 -67.64 16.53
C PHE A 82 7.95 -66.30 16.47
N LEU A 83 8.46 -65.25 17.10
CA LEU A 83 7.86 -63.91 17.04
C LEU A 83 7.87 -63.35 15.61
N LYS A 84 8.98 -63.50 14.88
CA LYS A 84 9.06 -63.12 13.46
C LYS A 84 8.04 -63.86 12.59
N LYS A 85 7.83 -65.15 12.84
CA LYS A 85 6.80 -65.95 12.16
C LYS A 85 5.41 -65.37 12.41
N ILE A 86 5.06 -65.04 13.66
CA ILE A 86 3.77 -64.39 13.98
C ILE A 86 3.63 -63.06 13.23
N ILE A 87 4.65 -62.20 13.26
CA ILE A 87 4.61 -60.88 12.60
C ILE A 87 4.39 -61.02 11.09
N ALA A 88 5.00 -62.03 10.46
CA ALA A 88 4.96 -62.20 9.01
C ALA A 88 3.70 -62.93 8.50
N SER A 89 3.02 -63.74 9.33
CA SER A 89 1.99 -64.67 8.83
C SER A 89 0.68 -64.67 9.61
N SER A 90 0.54 -63.89 10.69
CA SER A 90 -0.72 -63.85 11.45
C SER A 90 -1.69 -62.84 10.84
N ASP A 91 -2.93 -63.27 10.61
CA ASP A 91 -4.03 -62.39 10.21
C ASP A 91 -4.63 -61.62 11.42
N ASP A 92 -4.29 -62.01 12.65
CA ASP A 92 -4.71 -61.32 13.87
C ASP A 92 -3.76 -60.17 14.22
N GLN A 93 -4.16 -58.95 13.86
CA GLN A 93 -3.42 -57.71 14.12
C GLN A 93 -3.07 -57.53 15.60
N LYS A 94 -3.91 -57.97 16.56
CA LYS A 94 -3.58 -57.87 18.00
C LYS A 94 -2.42 -58.79 18.37
N GLN A 95 -2.37 -59.99 17.78
CA GLN A 95 -1.25 -60.91 17.97
C GLN A 95 0.02 -60.35 17.35
N VAL A 96 -0.06 -59.70 16.18
CA VAL A 96 1.11 -59.06 15.55
C VAL A 96 1.64 -57.90 16.40
N ILE A 97 0.78 -57.01 16.89
CA ILE A 97 1.19 -55.90 17.76
C ILE A 97 1.85 -56.44 19.03
N SER A 98 1.26 -57.44 19.70
CA SER A 98 1.86 -58.06 20.88
C SER A 98 3.21 -58.74 20.56
N ALA A 99 3.35 -59.33 19.37
CA ALA A 99 4.61 -59.92 18.94
C ALA A 99 5.69 -58.85 18.64
N LEU A 100 5.31 -57.72 18.03
CA LEU A 100 6.20 -56.56 17.80
C LEU A 100 6.70 -55.98 19.12
N GLU A 101 5.80 -55.77 20.09
CA GLU A 101 6.15 -55.30 21.45
C GLU A 101 7.17 -56.22 22.12
N LYS A 102 6.91 -57.53 22.10
CA LYS A 102 7.78 -58.53 22.73
C LYS A 102 9.11 -58.70 22.01
N TYR A 103 9.13 -58.55 20.68
CA TYR A 103 10.35 -58.63 19.90
C TYR A 103 11.23 -57.38 20.07
N GLY A 104 10.62 -56.21 20.32
CA GLY A 104 11.32 -54.99 20.69
C GLY A 104 12.24 -54.42 19.60
N ASN A 105 12.08 -54.85 18.35
CA ASN A 105 12.91 -54.41 17.25
C ASN A 105 12.24 -53.25 16.49
N GLU A 106 12.68 -52.02 16.78
CA GLU A 106 12.11 -50.80 16.21
C GLU A 106 12.12 -50.77 14.67
N LYS A 107 13.13 -51.37 14.03
CA LYS A 107 13.19 -51.42 12.56
C LYS A 107 12.07 -52.27 11.99
N VAL A 108 11.81 -53.43 12.59
CA VAL A 108 10.71 -54.31 12.16
C VAL A 108 9.37 -53.65 12.45
N THR A 109 9.23 -52.95 13.58
CA THR A 109 8.03 -52.15 13.88
C THR A 109 7.80 -51.05 12.85
N ALA A 110 8.84 -50.30 12.48
CA ALA A 110 8.77 -49.24 11.46
C ALA A 110 8.42 -49.81 10.08
N THR A 111 9.04 -50.92 9.69
CA THR A 111 8.73 -51.62 8.43
C THR A 111 7.28 -52.09 8.40
N TYR A 112 6.81 -52.74 9.47
CA TYR A 112 5.42 -53.20 9.57
C TYR A 112 4.43 -52.04 9.46
N LEU A 113 4.70 -50.91 10.15
CA LEU A 113 3.90 -49.69 10.07
C LEU A 113 3.79 -49.13 8.65
N CYS A 114 4.87 -49.16 7.87
CA CYS A 114 4.89 -48.63 6.50
C CYS A 114 4.25 -49.58 5.47
N ASP A 115 4.40 -50.89 5.66
CA ASP A 115 4.00 -51.88 4.66
C ASP A 115 2.53 -52.31 4.76
N HIS A 116 1.85 -51.96 5.86
CA HIS A 116 0.47 -52.40 6.14
C HIS A 116 -0.49 -51.23 6.26
N ASN A 117 -1.69 -51.38 5.71
CA ASN A 117 -2.77 -50.40 5.86
C ASN A 117 -3.46 -50.57 7.22
N LEU A 118 -2.94 -49.91 8.24
CA LEU A 118 -3.39 -49.99 9.63
C LEU A 118 -4.35 -48.86 9.97
N ASP A 119 -5.27 -49.08 10.91
CA ASP A 119 -6.09 -48.01 11.47
C ASP A 119 -5.24 -47.02 12.32
N ILE A 120 -5.73 -45.80 12.48
CA ILE A 120 -4.99 -44.72 13.18
C ILE A 120 -4.61 -45.13 14.62
N SER A 121 -5.46 -45.86 15.34
CA SER A 121 -5.17 -46.27 16.72
C SER A 121 -3.97 -47.21 16.78
N THR A 122 -3.90 -48.16 15.85
CA THR A 122 -2.74 -49.05 15.71
C THR A 122 -1.50 -48.29 15.29
N GLN A 123 -1.60 -47.39 14.29
CA GLN A 123 -0.45 -46.60 13.85
C GLN A 123 0.16 -45.80 15.02
N ARG A 124 -0.67 -45.16 15.85
CA ARG A 124 -0.22 -44.45 17.06
C ARG A 124 0.52 -45.37 18.03
N THR A 125 -0.04 -46.56 18.25
CA THR A 125 0.53 -47.57 19.15
C THR A 125 1.93 -47.98 18.68
N LEU A 126 2.12 -48.25 17.39
CA LEU A 126 3.42 -48.62 16.83
C LEU A 126 4.42 -47.45 16.82
N VAL A 127 3.97 -46.22 16.54
CA VAL A 127 4.85 -45.03 16.60
C VAL A 127 5.39 -44.81 18.00
N VAL A 128 4.59 -45.03 19.05
CA VAL A 128 5.05 -44.92 20.44
C VAL A 128 6.14 -45.95 20.79
N MET A 129 6.17 -47.10 20.12
CA MET A 129 7.20 -48.13 20.32
C MET A 129 8.54 -47.76 19.70
N ILE A 130 8.58 -46.84 18.73
CA ILE A 130 9.80 -46.44 18.03
C ILE A 130 10.40 -45.23 18.76
N LYS A 131 11.59 -45.38 19.32
CA LYS A 131 12.30 -44.30 20.04
C LYS A 131 13.35 -43.61 19.18
N SER A 132 13.81 -44.26 18.11
CA SER A 132 14.77 -43.69 17.19
C SER A 132 14.16 -42.56 16.35
N ASN A 133 14.59 -41.32 16.60
CA ASN A 133 14.17 -40.14 15.82
C ASN A 133 14.54 -40.25 14.34
N GLN A 134 15.59 -40.99 13.99
CA GLN A 134 15.94 -41.30 12.61
C GLN A 134 14.88 -42.18 11.92
N LEU A 135 14.38 -43.22 12.61
CA LEU A 135 13.32 -44.08 12.07
C LEU A 135 11.99 -43.33 11.98
N LEU A 136 11.65 -42.56 13.01
CA LEU A 136 10.46 -41.70 13.03
C LEU A 136 10.49 -40.69 11.87
N ALA A 137 11.60 -39.98 11.67
CA ALA A 137 11.75 -39.06 10.54
C ALA A 137 11.57 -39.78 9.20
N LYS A 138 12.18 -40.97 9.03
CA LYS A 138 12.02 -41.76 7.81
C LYS A 138 10.58 -42.17 7.54
N ILE A 139 9.79 -42.50 8.57
CA ILE A 139 8.36 -42.80 8.42
C ILE A 139 7.61 -41.63 7.79
N THR A 140 7.92 -40.38 8.16
CA THR A 140 7.28 -39.18 7.57
C THR A 140 7.65 -38.93 6.11
N GLU A 141 8.75 -39.51 5.62
CA GLU A 141 9.17 -39.43 4.20
C GLU A 141 8.27 -40.30 3.31
N HIS A 142 7.59 -41.30 3.89
CA HIS A 142 6.62 -42.16 3.21
C HIS A 142 5.20 -41.59 3.32
N GLU A 143 4.25 -42.17 2.58
CA GLU A 143 2.83 -41.82 2.71
C GLU A 143 2.34 -42.24 4.10
N CYS A 144 2.07 -41.25 4.95
CA CYS A 144 1.70 -41.41 6.34
C CYS A 144 0.51 -40.49 6.65
N ALA A 145 -0.44 -40.96 7.47
CA ALA A 145 -1.57 -40.15 7.90
C ALA A 145 -1.09 -38.87 8.61
N PHE A 146 -1.77 -37.75 8.37
CA PHE A 146 -1.36 -36.44 8.87
C PHE A 146 -1.20 -36.45 10.40
N GLU A 147 -2.15 -37.03 11.12
CA GLU A 147 -2.18 -37.13 12.58
C GLU A 147 -0.99 -37.91 13.14
N ILE A 148 -0.49 -38.90 12.39
CA ILE A 148 0.66 -39.71 12.80
C ILE A 148 1.95 -38.96 12.53
N ALA A 149 2.08 -38.33 11.37
CA ALA A 149 3.22 -37.48 11.06
C ALA A 149 3.32 -36.27 12.01
N GLU A 150 2.19 -35.68 12.41
CA GLU A 150 2.12 -34.63 13.42
C GLU A 150 2.59 -35.14 14.80
N GLN A 151 2.12 -36.31 15.22
CA GLN A 151 2.60 -36.96 16.44
C GLN A 151 4.12 -37.19 16.39
N ILE A 152 4.65 -37.65 15.26
CA ILE A 152 6.10 -37.84 15.08
C ILE A 152 6.86 -36.53 15.29
N VAL A 153 6.45 -35.45 14.61
CA VAL A 153 7.10 -34.13 14.76
C VAL A 153 7.02 -33.62 16.20
N SER A 154 5.92 -33.91 16.90
CA SER A 154 5.77 -33.54 18.31
C SER A 154 6.81 -34.20 19.22
N GLN A 155 7.24 -35.43 18.91
CA GLN A 155 8.19 -36.23 19.71
C GLN A 155 9.67 -35.86 19.46
N ILE A 156 10.00 -35.30 18.30
CA ILE A 156 11.39 -35.01 17.91
C ILE A 156 11.76 -33.57 18.32
N ASN A 157 12.90 -33.39 19.00
CA ASN A 157 13.39 -32.07 19.42
C ASN A 157 14.76 -31.71 18.84
N GLU A 158 15.46 -32.67 18.26
CA GLU A 158 16.78 -32.46 17.67
C GLU A 158 16.65 -31.83 16.28
N LYS A 159 17.42 -30.76 16.06
CA LYS A 159 17.37 -29.94 14.84
C LYS A 159 17.57 -30.76 13.57
N GLU A 160 18.56 -31.65 13.56
CA GLU A 160 18.91 -32.46 12.38
C GLU A 160 17.71 -33.28 11.84
N TYR A 161 16.94 -33.91 12.74
CA TYR A 161 15.80 -34.72 12.33
C TYR A 161 14.59 -33.87 11.96
N LEU A 162 14.37 -32.74 12.64
CA LEU A 162 13.33 -31.78 12.24
C LEU A 162 13.61 -31.18 10.86
N GLU A 163 14.86 -30.82 10.55
CA GLU A 163 15.26 -30.29 9.24
C GLU A 163 15.03 -31.33 8.14
N ARG A 164 15.36 -32.59 8.42
CA ARG A 164 15.10 -33.70 7.50
C ARG A 164 13.61 -33.83 7.20
N ILE A 165 12.74 -33.76 8.21
CA ILE A 165 11.28 -33.79 8.03
C ILE A 165 10.82 -32.56 7.24
N ALA A 166 11.28 -31.36 7.60
CA ALA A 166 10.95 -30.12 6.91
C ALA A 166 11.30 -30.15 5.40
N GLN A 167 12.35 -30.90 5.02
CA GLN A 167 12.77 -31.06 3.64
C GLN A 167 12.07 -32.20 2.90
N LYS A 168 11.90 -33.35 3.57
CA LYS A 168 11.59 -34.63 2.90
C LYS A 168 10.24 -35.25 3.24
N ALA A 169 9.50 -34.72 4.22
CA ALA A 169 8.21 -35.29 4.56
C ALA A 169 7.26 -35.26 3.35
N SER A 170 6.50 -36.34 3.16
CA SER A 170 5.56 -36.49 2.04
C SER A 170 4.50 -35.39 2.04
N ASN A 171 3.99 -35.05 3.22
CA ASN A 171 2.95 -34.03 3.41
C ASN A 171 3.53 -32.62 3.58
N LYS A 172 3.09 -31.67 2.73
CA LYS A 172 3.52 -30.26 2.78
C LYS A 172 3.21 -29.57 4.12
N LYS A 173 2.04 -29.85 4.73
CA LYS A 173 1.70 -29.25 6.03
C LYS A 173 2.66 -29.69 7.13
N ILE A 174 3.06 -30.96 7.11
CA ILE A 174 4.04 -31.50 8.06
C ILE A 174 5.41 -30.84 7.88
N ARG A 175 5.83 -30.56 6.64
CA ARG A 175 7.06 -29.80 6.37
C ARG A 175 7.03 -28.42 7.01
N THR A 176 5.90 -27.72 6.91
CA THR A 176 5.70 -26.41 7.54
C THR A 176 5.70 -26.51 9.07
N ILE A 177 5.00 -27.49 9.66
CA ILE A 177 4.97 -27.69 11.12
C ILE A 177 6.38 -27.98 11.67
N ALA A 178 7.17 -28.80 10.96
CA ALA A 178 8.55 -29.07 11.34
C ALA A 178 9.41 -27.80 11.29
N GLN A 179 9.27 -26.99 10.24
CA GLN A 179 9.98 -25.70 10.13
C GLN A 179 9.60 -24.73 11.24
N GLU A 180 8.31 -24.56 11.53
CA GLU A 180 7.85 -23.71 12.63
C GLU A 180 8.38 -24.17 13.98
N LYS A 181 8.50 -25.49 14.19
CA LYS A 181 9.10 -26.04 15.41
C LYS A 181 10.60 -25.76 15.48
N ILE A 182 11.32 -25.82 14.36
CA ILE A 182 12.73 -25.41 14.28
C ILE A 182 12.87 -23.93 14.64
N ASP A 183 12.07 -23.08 14.02
CA ASP A 183 12.11 -21.63 14.23
C ASP A 183 11.82 -21.29 15.70
N LYS A 184 10.91 -22.01 16.36
CA LYS A 184 10.60 -21.82 17.79
C LYS A 184 11.68 -22.35 18.73
N LEU A 185 12.18 -23.57 18.50
CA LEU A 185 13.15 -24.22 19.41
C LEU A 185 14.57 -23.68 19.25
N PHE A 186 14.91 -23.26 18.04
CA PHE A 186 16.25 -22.83 17.66
C PHE A 186 16.28 -21.38 17.15
N ALA A 187 15.28 -20.57 17.51
CA ALA A 187 15.37 -19.12 17.39
C ALA A 187 16.65 -18.66 18.10
N ASP A 188 17.52 -17.96 17.38
CA ASP A 188 18.63 -17.24 17.98
C ASP A 188 18.07 -15.92 18.51
N PRO A 189 17.91 -15.75 19.85
CA PRO A 189 17.33 -14.54 20.42
C PRO A 189 18.17 -13.30 20.06
N LEU A 190 19.48 -13.47 19.87
CA LEU A 190 20.37 -12.40 19.44
C LEU A 190 20.15 -12.05 17.96
N ALA A 191 19.73 -12.99 17.12
CA ALA A 191 19.39 -12.70 15.72
C ALA A 191 18.08 -11.92 15.62
N GLU A 192 17.08 -12.26 16.45
CA GLU A 192 15.83 -11.52 16.53
C GLU A 192 16.06 -10.10 17.05
N GLU A 193 16.84 -9.95 18.13
CA GLU A 193 17.23 -8.63 18.67
C GLU A 193 18.00 -7.80 17.63
N ARG A 194 18.96 -8.39 16.91
CA ARG A 194 19.69 -7.72 15.82
C ARG A 194 18.76 -7.25 14.69
N GLU A 195 17.78 -8.07 14.30
CA GLU A 195 16.83 -7.68 13.25
C GLU A 195 15.89 -6.57 13.71
N ILE A 196 15.46 -6.59 14.97
CA ILE A 196 14.70 -5.48 15.58
C ILE A 196 15.55 -4.20 15.58
N THR A 197 16.78 -4.26 16.08
CA THR A 197 17.71 -3.11 16.06
C THR A 197 17.94 -2.59 14.64
N ARG A 198 18.08 -3.49 13.64
CA ARG A 198 18.24 -3.10 12.23
C ARG A 198 17.01 -2.34 11.71
N LYS A 199 15.80 -2.80 12.01
CA LYS A 199 14.55 -2.15 11.61
C LYS A 199 14.37 -0.80 12.28
N LEU A 200 14.62 -0.70 13.59
CA LEU A 200 14.55 0.56 14.33
C LEU A 200 15.60 1.57 13.82
N LYS A 201 16.80 1.10 13.46
CA LYS A 201 17.82 1.96 12.83
C LYS A 201 17.36 2.50 11.47
N LEU A 202 16.68 1.67 10.67
CA LEU A 202 16.10 2.11 9.39
C LEU A 202 15.04 3.20 9.59
N CYS A 203 14.21 3.12 10.64
CA CYS A 203 13.29 4.22 10.98
C CYS A 203 14.04 5.53 11.21
N CYS A 204 15.17 5.50 11.92
CA CYS A 204 15.96 6.70 12.19
C CYS A 204 16.62 7.27 10.92
N THR A 205 17.31 6.42 10.15
CA THR A 205 18.08 6.87 8.98
C THR A 205 17.20 7.13 7.77
N GLY A 206 16.04 6.48 7.68
CA GLY A 206 15.11 6.64 6.56
C GLY A 206 14.42 8.00 6.54
N MET A 207 14.36 8.71 7.67
CA MET A 207 13.76 10.05 7.77
C MET A 207 14.68 11.19 7.30
N ASP A 208 15.94 10.90 6.97
CA ASP A 208 16.86 11.90 6.42
C ASP A 208 16.63 12.11 4.93
N ILE A 209 15.50 12.75 4.62
CA ILE A 209 15.11 13.12 3.26
C ILE A 209 15.11 14.64 3.10
N GLU A 210 15.29 15.06 1.84
CA GLU A 210 15.05 16.43 1.43
C GLU A 210 13.56 16.65 1.23
N VAL A 211 13.01 17.64 1.93
CA VAL A 211 11.59 17.99 1.87
C VAL A 211 11.45 19.34 1.19
N THR A 212 10.59 19.37 0.18
CA THR A 212 10.31 20.50 -0.71
C THR A 212 8.79 20.69 -0.80
N PRO A 213 8.33 21.87 -1.23
CA PRO A 213 6.89 22.12 -1.45
C PRO A 213 6.22 21.10 -2.39
N GLN A 214 6.98 20.46 -3.28
CA GLN A 214 6.46 19.49 -4.25
C GLN A 214 6.34 18.07 -3.70
N ASN A 215 7.12 17.70 -2.68
CA ASN A 215 7.20 16.32 -2.18
C ASN A 215 6.85 16.16 -0.68
N TYR A 216 6.43 17.21 0.02
CA TYR A 216 6.12 17.13 1.46
C TYR A 216 5.05 16.08 1.82
N SER A 217 4.09 15.81 0.93
CA SER A 217 3.09 14.74 1.15
C SER A 217 3.73 13.35 1.28
N GLN A 218 4.75 13.06 0.46
CA GLN A 218 5.50 11.81 0.56
C GLN A 218 6.31 11.74 1.87
N ALA A 219 6.78 12.88 2.36
CA ALA A 219 7.46 12.97 3.65
C ALA A 219 6.50 12.71 4.82
N VAL A 220 5.24 13.15 4.74
CA VAL A 220 4.18 12.82 5.70
C VAL A 220 3.92 11.32 5.75
N ASP A 221 3.75 10.68 4.58
CA ASP A 221 3.55 9.23 4.50
C ASP A 221 4.73 8.46 5.11
N LEU A 222 5.95 8.88 4.81
CA LEU A 222 7.17 8.27 5.34
C LEU A 222 7.26 8.40 6.86
N LEU A 223 6.89 9.55 7.41
CA LEU A 223 6.84 9.77 8.85
C LEU A 223 5.83 8.82 9.51
N GLU A 224 4.65 8.66 8.92
CA GLU A 224 3.61 7.76 9.43
C GLU A 224 4.07 6.28 9.38
N ILE A 225 4.65 5.85 8.25
CA ILE A 225 5.24 4.51 8.11
C ILE A 225 6.30 4.26 9.18
N SER A 226 7.18 5.25 9.41
CA SER A 226 8.26 5.16 10.39
C SER A 226 7.71 5.05 11.82
N ARG A 227 6.68 5.83 12.17
CA ARG A 227 5.98 5.75 13.47
C ARG A 227 5.32 4.39 13.67
N ASN A 228 4.60 3.90 12.67
CA ASN A 228 3.91 2.60 12.74
C ASN A 228 4.91 1.45 12.88
N MET A 229 6.04 1.52 12.17
CA MET A 229 7.11 0.54 12.30
C MET A 229 7.75 0.61 13.69
N TRP A 230 8.03 1.80 14.22
CA TRP A 230 8.57 1.96 15.57
C TRP A 230 7.64 1.37 16.62
N ASN A 231 6.36 1.75 16.60
CA ASN A 231 5.35 1.28 17.55
C ASN A 231 5.13 -0.24 17.51
N LYS A 232 5.36 -0.87 16.36
CA LYS A 232 5.29 -2.33 16.24
C LYS A 232 6.41 -3.05 17.01
N TYR A 233 7.60 -2.45 17.10
CA TYR A 233 8.79 -3.10 17.65
C TYR A 233 9.20 -2.59 19.03
N ASP A 234 8.98 -1.31 19.34
CA ASP A 234 9.28 -0.70 20.64
C ASP A 234 8.24 0.40 20.99
N PRO A 235 6.99 0.03 21.30
CA PRO A 235 5.91 0.98 21.59
C PRO A 235 6.18 1.83 22.83
N GLN A 236 6.98 1.31 23.78
CA GLN A 236 7.32 2.02 25.01
C GLN A 236 8.54 2.94 24.85
N ARG A 237 9.17 2.98 23.66
CA ARG A 237 10.37 3.78 23.37
C ARG A 237 11.51 3.53 24.37
N THR A 238 11.74 2.27 24.71
CA THR A 238 12.77 1.83 25.68
C THR A 238 14.12 1.52 25.01
N HIS A 239 14.14 1.37 23.68
CA HIS A 239 15.34 1.02 22.93
C HIS A 239 16.36 2.18 22.93
N PRO A 240 17.68 1.92 22.94
CA PRO A 240 18.72 2.97 22.92
C PRO A 240 18.64 3.95 21.74
N LEU A 241 17.93 3.60 20.67
CA LEU A 241 17.73 4.45 19.50
C LEU A 241 16.52 5.38 19.62
N ALA A 242 15.75 5.33 20.72
CA ALA A 242 14.54 6.12 20.90
C ALA A 242 14.81 7.63 20.82
N GLU A 243 15.89 8.11 21.41
CA GLU A 243 16.29 9.51 21.34
C GLU A 243 16.67 9.92 19.91
N THR A 244 17.42 9.07 19.19
CA THR A 244 17.77 9.33 17.79
C THR A 244 16.54 9.35 16.89
N PHE A 245 15.56 8.48 17.15
CA PHE A 245 14.30 8.48 16.42
C PHE A 245 13.50 9.75 16.69
N ALA A 246 13.36 10.15 17.96
CA ALA A 246 12.67 11.38 18.33
C ALA A 246 13.31 12.63 17.71
N ALA A 247 14.65 12.69 17.68
CA ALA A 247 15.37 13.78 17.04
C ALA A 247 15.10 13.83 15.53
N ALA A 248 15.19 12.68 14.84
CA ALA A 248 14.92 12.60 13.40
C ALA A 248 13.44 12.91 13.07
N GLU A 249 12.51 12.43 13.92
CA GLU A 249 11.08 12.71 13.83
C GLU A 249 10.81 14.22 13.92
N ASN A 250 11.37 14.91 14.91
CA ASN A 250 11.21 16.36 15.07
C ASN A 250 11.76 17.13 13.87
N VAL A 251 12.96 16.78 13.40
CA VAL A 251 13.57 17.42 12.23
C VAL A 251 12.70 17.24 10.98
N LEU A 252 12.15 16.05 10.77
CA LEU A 252 11.29 15.79 9.61
C LEU A 252 9.96 16.53 9.72
N VAL A 253 9.35 16.58 10.91
CA VAL A 253 8.12 17.37 11.16
C VAL A 253 8.35 18.85 10.85
N ASP A 254 9.44 19.44 11.36
CA ASP A 254 9.77 20.85 11.09
C ASP A 254 9.98 21.11 9.60
N LYS A 255 10.66 20.20 8.89
CA LYS A 255 10.85 20.27 7.43
C LYS A 255 9.51 20.19 6.69
N ILE A 256 8.61 19.30 7.09
CA ILE A 256 7.27 19.14 6.50
C ILE A 256 6.46 20.41 6.69
N SER A 257 6.35 20.91 7.92
CA SER A 257 5.58 22.13 8.22
C SER A 257 6.11 23.34 7.47
N LYS A 258 7.44 23.45 7.32
CA LYS A 258 8.04 24.51 6.51
C LYS A 258 7.67 24.38 5.02
N ALA A 259 7.78 23.18 4.45
CA ALA A 259 7.47 22.96 3.04
C ALA A 259 5.98 23.15 2.72
N GLU A 260 5.09 22.79 3.64
CA GLU A 260 3.65 23.03 3.53
C GLU A 260 3.33 24.53 3.52
N ALA A 261 3.87 25.29 4.48
CA ALA A 261 3.70 26.75 4.54
C ALA A 261 4.26 27.44 3.28
N GLN A 262 5.40 26.96 2.76
CA GLN A 262 5.97 27.45 1.51
C GLN A 262 5.05 27.20 0.31
N LYS A 263 4.42 26.02 0.23
CA LYS A 263 3.50 25.68 -0.84
C LYS A 263 2.26 26.58 -0.83
N GLU A 264 1.61 26.71 0.32
CA GLU A 264 0.40 27.54 0.47
C GLU A 264 0.66 28.99 0.06
N LEU A 265 1.82 29.51 0.44
CA LEU A 265 2.21 30.87 0.11
C LEU A 265 2.53 31.06 -1.38
N LEU A 266 3.19 30.07 -2.01
CA LEU A 266 3.44 30.06 -3.46
C LEU A 266 2.11 30.01 -4.25
N GLU A 267 1.15 29.19 -3.81
CA GLU A 267 -0.18 29.12 -4.43
C GLU A 267 -0.93 30.45 -4.32
N THR A 268 -0.83 31.12 -3.17
CA THR A 268 -1.42 32.45 -2.95
C THR A 268 -0.79 33.50 -3.88
N LEU A 269 0.54 33.55 -3.99
CA LEU A 269 1.24 34.47 -4.89
C LEU A 269 0.88 34.21 -6.37
N GLN A 270 0.80 32.94 -6.77
CA GLN A 270 0.37 32.55 -8.11
C GLN A 270 -1.07 32.98 -8.40
N HIS A 271 -1.96 32.86 -7.42
CA HIS A 271 -3.34 33.30 -7.54
C HIS A 271 -3.44 34.82 -7.73
N ILE A 272 -2.69 35.59 -6.95
CA ILE A 272 -2.63 37.05 -7.10
C ILE A 272 -2.13 37.44 -8.49
N CYS A 273 -1.03 36.83 -8.97
CA CYS A 273 -0.51 37.09 -10.32
C CYS A 273 -1.58 36.83 -11.38
N LYS A 274 -2.28 35.69 -11.29
CA LYS A 274 -3.34 35.31 -12.22
C LYS A 274 -4.51 36.31 -12.20
N ASN A 275 -4.90 36.80 -11.03
CA ASN A 275 -5.99 37.78 -10.91
C ASN A 275 -5.60 39.13 -11.51
N ILE A 276 -4.34 39.57 -11.34
CA ILE A 276 -3.84 40.80 -11.97
C ILE A 276 -3.80 40.64 -13.50
N GLU A 277 -3.39 39.48 -14.01
CA GLU A 277 -3.43 39.20 -15.45
C GLU A 277 -4.85 39.26 -16.00
N LEU A 278 -5.84 38.71 -15.28
CA LEU A 278 -7.25 38.79 -15.68
C LEU A 278 -7.79 40.23 -15.68
N LEU A 279 -7.35 41.07 -14.74
CA LEU A 279 -7.71 42.50 -14.74
C LEU A 279 -7.16 43.24 -15.96
N ALA A 280 -6.00 42.83 -16.49
CA ALA A 280 -5.41 43.45 -17.66
C ALA A 280 -6.23 43.18 -18.94
N ASP A 281 -7.00 42.09 -18.96
CA ASP A 281 -7.83 41.71 -20.10
C ASP A 281 -9.28 42.25 -20.00
N GLY A 282 -9.66 42.81 -18.85
CA GLY A 282 -11.00 43.33 -18.59
C GLY A 282 -11.21 44.79 -19.02
N SER A 283 -12.47 45.20 -19.17
CA SER A 283 -12.88 46.59 -19.45
C SER A 283 -13.83 47.14 -18.37
N GLU A 284 -13.61 46.74 -17.12
CA GLU A 284 -14.49 47.09 -16.00
C GLU A 284 -14.19 48.46 -15.41
N GLU A 285 -15.22 49.10 -14.86
CA GLU A 285 -15.10 50.39 -14.18
C GLU A 285 -14.33 50.31 -12.86
N THR A 286 -14.21 49.11 -12.29
CA THR A 286 -13.60 48.86 -10.98
C THR A 286 -12.13 48.46 -11.04
N ILE A 287 -11.54 48.33 -12.24
CA ILE A 287 -10.16 47.86 -12.45
C ILE A 287 -9.15 48.55 -11.52
N GLU A 288 -9.25 49.88 -11.33
CA GLU A 288 -8.32 50.60 -10.47
C GLU A 288 -8.40 50.21 -8.99
N ASN A 289 -9.62 49.94 -8.49
CA ASN A 289 -9.83 49.54 -7.10
C ASN A 289 -9.39 48.09 -6.87
N ASP A 290 -9.76 47.19 -7.79
CA ASP A 290 -9.41 45.77 -7.71
C ASP A 290 -7.90 45.57 -7.83
N PHE A 291 -7.25 46.36 -8.71
CA PHE A 291 -5.80 46.36 -8.83
C PHE A 291 -5.10 46.80 -7.53
N LYS A 292 -5.55 47.91 -6.92
CA LYS A 292 -5.00 48.39 -5.64
C LYS A 292 -5.14 47.37 -4.53
N GLU A 293 -6.26 46.65 -4.49
CA GLU A 293 -6.49 45.61 -3.48
C GLU A 293 -5.55 44.42 -3.67
N LEU A 294 -5.39 43.93 -4.90
CA LEU A 294 -4.42 42.86 -5.20
C LEU A 294 -2.97 43.27 -4.91
N GLN A 295 -2.60 44.54 -5.14
CA GLN A 295 -1.30 45.06 -4.75
C GLN A 295 -1.09 45.06 -3.23
N ARG A 296 -2.12 45.38 -2.45
CA ARG A 296 -2.05 45.29 -0.99
C ARG A 296 -1.85 43.85 -0.52
N GLN A 297 -2.61 42.92 -1.09
CA GLN A 297 -2.49 41.50 -0.76
C GLN A 297 -1.10 40.96 -1.10
N TRP A 298 -0.55 41.33 -2.25
CA TRP A 298 0.83 40.97 -2.65
C TRP A 298 1.88 41.46 -1.66
N ASN A 299 1.77 42.73 -1.23
CA ASN A 299 2.73 43.36 -0.33
C ASN A 299 2.57 42.94 1.14
N ALA A 300 1.41 42.40 1.52
CA ALA A 300 1.14 41.92 2.88
C ALA A 300 1.76 40.54 3.16
N ILE A 301 2.19 39.82 2.12
CA ILE A 301 2.76 38.48 2.25
C ILE A 301 4.17 38.55 2.82
N ASP A 302 4.38 37.89 3.97
CA ASP A 302 5.71 37.69 4.54
C ASP A 302 6.50 36.64 3.75
N ARG A 303 7.56 37.10 3.07
CA ARG A 303 8.39 36.27 2.19
C ARG A 303 9.54 35.57 2.91
N ALA A 304 9.76 35.83 4.19
CA ALA A 304 10.86 35.24 4.95
C ALA A 304 10.81 33.70 4.96
N ILE A 305 9.63 33.12 4.72
CA ILE A 305 9.38 31.67 4.77
C ILE A 305 9.84 30.94 3.50
N ILE A 306 9.73 31.56 2.32
CA ILE A 306 9.97 30.89 1.02
C ILE A 306 11.44 31.01 0.58
N GLY A 307 12.12 32.09 0.97
CA GLY A 307 13.49 32.37 0.55
C GLY A 307 13.55 32.91 -0.89
N ASP A 308 14.49 33.82 -1.12
CA ASP A 308 14.52 34.71 -2.30
C ASP A 308 14.54 33.97 -3.65
N LEU A 309 15.14 32.77 -3.71
CA LEU A 309 15.35 32.05 -4.97
C LEU A 309 14.06 31.52 -5.62
N LEU A 310 13.04 31.24 -4.81
CA LEU A 310 11.77 30.65 -5.27
C LEU A 310 10.76 31.70 -5.74
N THR A 311 10.96 32.99 -5.40
CA THR A 311 10.01 34.06 -5.74
C THR A 311 10.39 34.86 -6.98
N VAL A 312 11.65 34.82 -7.44
CA VAL A 312 12.14 35.65 -8.57
C VAL A 312 11.24 35.55 -9.81
N SER A 313 10.85 34.34 -10.21
CA SER A 313 9.98 34.16 -11.38
C SER A 313 8.56 34.71 -11.18
N LEU A 314 8.05 34.66 -9.94
CA LEU A 314 6.73 35.22 -9.61
C LEU A 314 6.79 36.74 -9.51
N ASP A 315 7.90 37.30 -9.02
CA ASP A 315 8.14 38.74 -8.97
C ASP A 315 8.17 39.35 -10.37
N GLU A 316 8.93 38.75 -11.29
CA GLU A 316 8.97 39.19 -12.70
C GLU A 316 7.60 39.09 -13.37
N ARG A 317 6.87 37.99 -13.11
CA ARG A 317 5.51 37.80 -13.64
C ARG A 317 4.55 38.85 -13.09
N TYR A 318 4.61 39.12 -11.79
CA TYR A 318 3.80 40.14 -11.12
C TYR A 318 4.08 41.53 -11.68
N GLU A 319 5.35 41.94 -11.79
CA GLU A 319 5.74 43.24 -12.32
C GLU A 319 5.25 43.42 -13.76
N THR A 320 5.40 42.38 -14.58
CA THR A 320 4.91 42.38 -15.97
C THR A 320 3.39 42.54 -16.03
N ALA A 321 2.65 41.83 -15.18
CA ALA A 321 1.19 41.92 -15.12
C ALA A 321 0.74 43.31 -14.62
N CYS A 322 1.39 43.86 -13.58
CA CYS A 322 1.14 45.21 -13.09
C CYS A 322 1.36 46.27 -14.18
N ALA A 323 2.44 46.19 -14.95
CA ALA A 323 2.72 47.13 -16.02
C ALA A 323 1.62 47.13 -17.09
N LYS A 324 1.07 45.96 -17.43
CA LYS A 324 -0.06 45.84 -18.36
C LYS A 324 -1.32 46.49 -17.81
N VAL A 325 -1.71 46.20 -16.56
CA VAL A 325 -2.91 46.80 -15.94
C VAL A 325 -2.78 48.33 -15.87
N VAL A 326 -1.61 48.84 -15.48
CA VAL A 326 -1.36 50.30 -15.46
C VAL A 326 -1.52 50.91 -16.85
N SER A 327 -1.04 50.25 -17.90
CA SER A 327 -1.25 50.70 -19.29
C SER A 327 -2.73 50.75 -19.66
N VAL A 328 -3.52 49.74 -19.25
CA VAL A 328 -4.97 49.69 -19.51
C VAL A 328 -5.69 50.80 -18.75
N ILE A 329 -5.39 51.01 -17.46
CA ILE A 329 -5.96 52.11 -16.66
C ILE A 329 -5.66 53.46 -17.31
N ASN A 330 -4.42 53.68 -17.75
CA ASN A 330 -4.02 54.92 -18.41
C ASN A 330 -4.74 55.11 -19.76
N ALA A 331 -4.90 54.04 -20.54
CA ALA A 331 -5.66 54.09 -21.79
C ALA A 331 -7.14 54.43 -21.55
N ILE A 332 -7.77 53.84 -20.53
CA ILE A 332 -9.16 54.15 -20.14
C ILE A 332 -9.27 55.62 -19.68
N LYS A 333 -8.33 56.10 -18.86
CA LYS A 333 -8.30 57.52 -18.42
C LYS A 333 -8.13 58.47 -19.59
N SER A 334 -7.17 58.20 -20.48
CA SER A 334 -6.95 59.01 -21.69
C SER A 334 -8.18 59.01 -22.61
N SER A 335 -8.85 57.86 -22.78
CA SER A 335 -10.09 57.76 -23.57
C SER A 335 -11.21 58.59 -22.95
N ARG A 336 -11.37 58.53 -21.61
CA ARG A 336 -12.37 59.33 -20.88
C ARG A 336 -12.09 60.83 -20.97
N GLU A 337 -10.83 61.24 -20.85
CA GLU A 337 -10.42 62.64 -20.99
C GLU A 337 -10.66 63.16 -22.41
N GLN A 338 -10.35 62.34 -23.44
CA GLN A 338 -10.66 62.65 -24.84
C GLN A 338 -12.18 62.78 -25.06
N GLU A 339 -12.97 61.83 -24.58
CA GLU A 339 -14.44 61.90 -24.64
C GLU A 339 -14.99 63.14 -23.92
N GLN A 340 -14.41 63.51 -22.77
CA GLN A 340 -14.82 64.69 -22.04
C GLN A 340 -14.49 65.98 -22.80
N THR A 341 -13.27 66.10 -23.32
CA THR A 341 -12.85 67.26 -24.11
C THR A 341 -13.70 67.40 -25.36
N GLN A 342 -14.03 66.29 -26.01
CA GLN A 342 -14.90 66.30 -27.18
C GLN A 342 -16.32 66.75 -26.83
N ARG A 343 -16.88 66.29 -25.71
CA ARG A 343 -18.18 66.77 -25.21
C ARG A 343 -18.16 68.27 -24.90
N GLU A 344 -17.07 68.79 -24.34
CA GLU A 344 -16.90 70.21 -24.05
C GLU A 344 -16.82 71.05 -25.34
N LEU A 345 -16.09 70.59 -26.36
CA LEU A 345 -16.04 71.25 -27.68
C LEU A 345 -17.42 71.27 -28.35
N GLN A 346 -18.17 70.16 -28.29
CA GLN A 346 -19.53 70.10 -28.82
C GLN A 346 -20.45 71.11 -28.10
N GLU A 347 -20.38 71.15 -26.76
CA GLU A 347 -21.14 72.10 -25.95
C GLU A 347 -20.78 73.56 -26.30
N GLN A 348 -19.49 73.87 -26.51
CA GLN A 348 -19.05 75.20 -26.93
C GLN A 348 -19.58 75.56 -28.33
N ALA A 349 -19.43 74.69 -29.33
CA ALA A 349 -19.91 74.94 -30.69
C ALA A 349 -21.43 75.14 -30.73
N CYS A 350 -22.19 74.39 -29.91
CA CYS A 350 -23.62 74.61 -29.74
C CYS A 350 -23.92 76.00 -29.15
N ARG A 351 -23.17 76.42 -28.13
CA ARG A 351 -23.35 77.75 -27.50
C ARG A 351 -23.01 78.90 -28.44
N GLU A 352 -21.99 78.76 -29.29
CA GLU A 352 -21.65 79.77 -30.28
C GLU A 352 -22.78 79.99 -31.29
N LEU A 353 -23.45 78.91 -31.72
CA LEU A 353 -24.66 78.98 -32.55
C LEU A 353 -25.81 79.68 -31.82
N GLU A 354 -26.07 79.32 -30.55
CA GLU A 354 -27.10 79.96 -29.72
C GLU A 354 -26.86 81.47 -29.56
N LEU A 355 -25.64 81.86 -29.18
CA LEU A 355 -25.24 83.25 -29.00
C LEU A 355 -25.33 84.07 -30.29
N PHE A 356 -25.01 83.48 -31.43
CA PHE A 356 -25.11 84.16 -32.72
C PHE A 356 -26.57 84.51 -33.06
N VAL A 357 -27.49 83.55 -32.88
CA VAL A 357 -28.92 83.76 -33.14
C VAL A 357 -29.55 84.76 -32.17
N ASP A 358 -29.03 84.86 -30.95
CA ASP A 358 -29.47 85.85 -29.95
C ASP A 358 -28.83 87.24 -30.14
N SER A 359 -27.87 87.39 -31.06
CA SER A 359 -27.16 88.65 -31.32
C SER A 359 -27.86 89.54 -32.35
N THR A 360 -27.59 90.85 -32.32
CA THR A 360 -28.06 91.80 -33.36
C THR A 360 -27.47 91.54 -34.75
N SER A 361 -26.47 90.67 -34.85
CA SER A 361 -25.84 90.21 -36.09
C SER A 361 -26.42 88.92 -36.67
N ALA A 362 -27.54 88.41 -36.13
CA ALA A 362 -28.18 87.12 -36.48
C ALA A 362 -28.70 86.99 -37.93
N THR A 363 -28.27 87.87 -38.85
CA THR A 363 -28.70 87.87 -40.25
C THR A 363 -27.53 87.89 -41.24
N ASP A 364 -26.30 87.68 -40.75
CA ASP A 364 -25.11 87.45 -41.58
C ASP A 364 -24.95 85.96 -41.93
N GLU A 365 -25.39 85.60 -43.14
CA GLU A 365 -25.36 84.24 -43.66
C GLU A 365 -23.95 83.63 -43.68
N LYS A 366 -22.90 84.44 -43.93
CA LYS A 366 -21.53 83.91 -43.98
C LYS A 366 -21.06 83.45 -42.61
N THR A 367 -21.40 84.20 -41.56
CA THR A 367 -21.05 83.83 -40.19
C THR A 367 -21.86 82.62 -39.72
N TRP A 368 -23.14 82.54 -40.07
CA TRP A 368 -23.98 81.37 -39.78
C TRP A 368 -23.45 80.07 -40.41
N GLN A 369 -23.13 80.08 -41.71
CA GLN A 369 -22.59 78.90 -42.41
C GLN A 369 -21.28 78.43 -41.77
N ARG A 370 -20.38 79.36 -41.43
CA ARG A 370 -19.11 79.03 -40.76
C ARG A 370 -19.32 78.36 -39.39
N LEU A 371 -20.28 78.83 -38.60
CA LEU A 371 -20.58 78.24 -37.29
C LEU A 371 -21.22 76.85 -37.43
N LEU A 372 -22.08 76.64 -38.44
CA LEU A 372 -22.63 75.32 -38.75
C LEU A 372 -21.57 74.33 -39.24
N GLU A 373 -20.64 74.79 -40.08
CA GLU A 373 -19.47 74.00 -40.49
C GLU A 373 -18.62 73.61 -39.29
N HIS A 374 -18.38 74.55 -38.35
CA HIS A 374 -17.66 74.26 -37.12
C HIS A 374 -18.37 73.21 -36.25
N TRP A 375 -19.67 73.36 -36.03
CA TRP A 375 -20.49 72.36 -35.33
C TRP A 375 -20.39 70.98 -35.98
N ASN A 376 -20.60 70.90 -37.30
CA ASN A 376 -20.54 69.63 -38.03
C ASN A 376 -19.13 69.01 -37.92
N ALA A 377 -18.07 69.82 -38.00
CA ALA A 377 -16.69 69.35 -37.88
C ALA A 377 -16.41 68.75 -36.50
N VAL A 378 -16.86 69.39 -35.42
CA VAL A 378 -16.72 68.86 -34.05
C VAL A 378 -17.58 67.61 -33.83
N CYS A 379 -18.70 67.47 -34.55
CA CYS A 379 -19.57 66.29 -34.44
C CYS A 379 -19.11 65.09 -35.29
N LEU A 380 -18.11 65.25 -36.17
CA LEU A 380 -17.60 64.15 -37.00
C LEU A 380 -16.90 63.06 -36.18
N GLU A 381 -16.22 63.46 -35.10
CA GLU A 381 -15.38 62.53 -34.31
C GLU A 381 -16.18 61.78 -33.24
N GLN A 382 -17.30 62.33 -32.76
CA GLN A 382 -18.17 61.69 -31.77
C GLN A 382 -19.61 62.15 -31.96
N THR A 383 -20.55 61.20 -31.86
CA THR A 383 -21.98 61.52 -31.92
C THR A 383 -22.37 62.41 -30.73
N PRO A 384 -22.98 63.58 -30.97
CA PRO A 384 -23.43 64.45 -29.88
C PRO A 384 -24.55 63.82 -29.07
N SER A 385 -24.76 64.30 -27.85
CA SER A 385 -25.91 63.89 -27.05
C SER A 385 -27.23 64.34 -27.69
N ASP A 386 -28.30 63.58 -27.47
CA ASP A 386 -29.64 63.92 -27.96
C ASP A 386 -30.08 65.33 -27.51
N THR A 387 -29.63 65.76 -26.33
CA THR A 387 -29.88 67.12 -25.81
C THR A 387 -29.22 68.19 -26.67
N LEU A 388 -27.96 67.99 -27.08
CA LEU A 388 -27.24 68.92 -27.94
C LEU A 388 -27.82 68.95 -29.36
N ILE A 389 -28.17 67.78 -29.90
CA ILE A 389 -28.82 67.67 -31.22
C ILE A 389 -30.13 68.48 -31.24
N LYS A 390 -30.94 68.35 -30.17
CA LYS A 390 -32.18 69.10 -30.03
C LYS A 390 -31.91 70.61 -29.99
N ARG A 391 -30.99 71.06 -29.13
CA ARG A 391 -30.63 72.49 -29.01
C ARG A 391 -30.21 73.09 -30.35
N VAL A 392 -29.32 72.43 -31.09
CA VAL A 392 -28.88 72.92 -32.41
C VAL A 392 -30.04 72.94 -33.42
N THR A 393 -30.97 71.99 -33.34
CA THR A 393 -32.16 71.98 -34.20
C THR A 393 -33.09 73.16 -33.90
N ASP A 394 -33.28 73.48 -32.62
CA ASP A 394 -34.08 74.62 -32.19
C ASP A 394 -33.43 75.94 -32.66
N VAL A 395 -32.11 76.06 -32.52
CA VAL A 395 -31.33 77.23 -32.99
C VAL A 395 -31.42 77.40 -34.51
N LYS A 396 -31.30 76.30 -35.28
CA LYS A 396 -31.49 76.32 -36.74
C LYS A 396 -32.88 76.82 -37.14
N THR A 397 -33.91 76.38 -36.41
CA THR A 397 -35.29 76.80 -36.65
C THR A 397 -35.44 78.31 -36.42
N LYS A 398 -34.94 78.80 -35.28
CA LYS A 398 -34.97 80.22 -34.92
C LYS A 398 -34.21 81.11 -35.91
N TYR A 399 -33.04 80.67 -36.40
CA TYR A 399 -32.31 81.41 -37.44
C TYR A 399 -33.12 81.54 -38.73
N ASN A 400 -33.75 80.47 -39.19
CA ASN A 400 -34.58 80.49 -40.40
C ASN A 400 -35.78 81.44 -40.25
N GLU A 401 -36.39 81.51 -39.07
CA GLU A 401 -37.45 82.47 -38.75
C GLU A 401 -36.93 83.92 -38.87
N LEU A 402 -35.79 84.25 -38.27
CA LEU A 402 -35.18 85.60 -38.35
C LEU A 402 -34.82 86.01 -39.77
N ILE A 403 -34.28 85.10 -40.58
CA ILE A 403 -33.99 85.37 -41.99
C ILE A 403 -35.27 85.59 -42.79
N SER A 404 -36.31 84.79 -42.53
CA SER A 404 -37.63 84.97 -43.17
C SER A 404 -38.24 86.33 -42.80
N GLU A 405 -38.18 86.75 -41.54
CA GLU A 405 -38.65 88.06 -41.09
C GLU A 405 -37.89 89.21 -41.76
N LYS A 406 -36.56 89.12 -41.83
CA LYS A 406 -35.74 90.12 -42.53
C LYS A 406 -36.07 90.17 -44.03
N GLN A 407 -36.27 89.03 -44.68
CA GLN A 407 -36.65 88.98 -46.10
C GLN A 407 -38.04 89.58 -46.33
N GLN A 408 -39.00 89.32 -45.43
CA GLN A 408 -40.32 89.95 -45.47
C GLN A 408 -40.25 91.47 -45.26
N LEU A 409 -39.40 91.94 -44.35
CA LEU A 409 -39.18 93.37 -44.13
C LEU A 409 -38.58 94.03 -45.38
N ILE A 410 -37.56 93.42 -45.99
CA ILE A 410 -36.96 93.91 -47.25
C ILE A 410 -37.99 93.92 -48.39
N GLN A 411 -38.82 92.87 -48.50
CA GLN A 411 -39.88 92.82 -49.50
C GLN A 411 -40.97 93.87 -49.24
N SER A 412 -41.33 94.12 -47.98
CA SER A 412 -42.27 95.18 -47.60
C SER A 412 -41.70 96.55 -47.92
N GLU A 413 -40.42 96.82 -47.61
CA GLU A 413 -39.76 98.09 -47.95
C GLU A 413 -39.67 98.28 -49.47
N GLN A 414 -39.34 97.23 -50.23
CA GLN A 414 -39.35 97.27 -51.69
C GLN A 414 -40.76 97.47 -52.26
N GLN A 415 -41.78 96.88 -51.66
CA GLN A 415 -43.17 97.07 -52.07
C GLN A 415 -43.68 98.47 -51.72
N ASP A 416 -43.34 99.01 -50.55
CA ASP A 416 -43.64 100.39 -50.16
C ASP A 416 -42.92 101.40 -51.09
N GLU A 417 -41.68 101.12 -51.50
CA GLU A 417 -40.96 101.90 -52.51
C GLU A 417 -41.67 101.84 -53.88
N ILE A 418 -42.11 100.66 -54.31
CA ILE A 418 -42.88 100.47 -55.55
C ILE A 418 -44.21 101.23 -55.48
N ASP A 419 -44.98 101.08 -54.41
CA ASP A 419 -46.28 101.75 -54.21
C ASP A 419 -46.11 103.28 -54.14
N THR A 420 -45.00 103.76 -53.56
CA THR A 420 -44.65 105.18 -53.55
C THR A 420 -44.38 105.69 -54.97
N ILE A 421 -43.62 104.94 -55.78
CA ILE A 421 -43.36 105.25 -57.19
C ILE A 421 -44.66 105.21 -58.02
N GLU A 422 -45.52 104.22 -57.80
CA GLU A 422 -46.82 104.11 -58.50
C GLU A 422 -47.77 105.26 -58.14
N SER A 423 -47.80 105.72 -56.88
CA SER A 423 -48.61 106.87 -56.47
C SER A 423 -48.13 108.20 -57.08
N LEU A 424 -46.82 108.32 -57.35
CA LEU A 424 -46.23 109.45 -58.06
C LEU A 424 -46.59 109.41 -59.54
N PHE A 425 -46.63 108.22 -60.14
CA PHE A 425 -47.08 108.03 -61.53
C PHE A 425 -48.58 108.28 -61.73
N GLN A 426 -49.45 107.98 -60.74
CA GLN A 426 -50.89 108.31 -60.82
C GLN A 426 -51.21 109.80 -60.63
N LYS A 427 -50.26 110.61 -60.15
CA LYS A 427 -50.41 112.07 -59.98
C LYS A 427 -49.88 112.89 -61.16
N MET A 428 -49.31 112.22 -62.18
CA MET A 428 -48.98 112.78 -63.49
C MET A 428 -50.09 112.46 -64.48
#